data_AF-A0A3D3I4G9-F1
#
_entry.id   AF-A0A3D3I4G9-F1
#
_cell.length_a   1.000
_cell.length_b   1.000
_cell.length_c   1.000
_cell.angle_alpha   90.00
_cell.angle_beta   90.00
_cell.angle_gamma   90.00
#
_symmetry.space_group_name_H-M   'P 1'
#
loop_
_entity.id
_entity.type
_entity.pdbx_description
1 polymer ?
#
loop_
_entity_poly.entity_id
_entity_poly.type
_entity_poly.pdbx_seq_one_letter_code
_entity_poly.pdbx_strand_id
1 'polypeptide(L)'
;MHKFFIHNAFFRLGAPLVFGILVYLLIILINNTVEQLGEIFNNQELYVCIGLSYIAFESMRLVIVAAHKKIYQERSIQTTIAYHIILTLLVSLTLVGISISAYFRWVIGFSIGSSELNLFLIIYGACGLLYNILFFSQVFLFRENKLKIEEERSLRKNLESEFSSFKNDVNPLLLYESLESLILAIHKNID
;
A
#
# COMPACT_ATOMS: atom_id res chain seq x y z
N MET A 1 -6.30 6.42 12.10
CA MET A 1 -6.09 6.34 10.63
C MET A 1 -4.61 6.45 10.34
N HIS A 2 -3.88 5.33 10.26
CA HIS A 2 -2.49 5.37 9.78
C HIS A 2 -2.53 5.47 8.26
N LYS A 3 -2.04 6.60 7.73
CA LYS A 3 -2.10 6.94 6.31
C LYS A 3 -1.32 5.89 5.52
N PHE A 4 -2.00 5.14 4.65
CA PHE A 4 -1.35 4.29 3.66
C PHE A 4 -0.32 5.12 2.89
N PHE A 5 0.88 4.58 2.67
CA PHE A 5 2.01 5.28 2.02
C PHE A 5 1.62 5.92 0.67
N ILE A 6 0.68 5.29 -0.03
CA ILE A 6 0.11 5.74 -1.31
C ILE A 6 -0.65 7.07 -1.21
N HIS A 7 -1.08 7.48 0.00
CA HIS A 7 -1.74 8.76 0.25
C HIS A 7 -0.77 9.86 0.70
N ASN A 8 0.53 9.56 0.79
CA ASN A 8 1.52 10.56 1.18
C ASN A 8 1.78 11.53 0.01
N ALA A 9 1.79 12.84 0.30
CA ALA A 9 1.91 13.89 -0.71
C ALA A 9 3.23 13.81 -1.50
N PHE A 10 4.29 13.30 -0.89
CA PHE A 10 5.57 13.07 -1.55
C PHE A 10 5.49 11.96 -2.61
N PHE A 11 4.78 10.87 -2.32
CA PHE A 11 4.56 9.81 -3.31
C PHE A 11 3.64 10.30 -4.43
N ARG A 12 2.69 11.20 -4.10
CA ARG A 12 1.74 11.77 -5.07
C ARG A 12 2.40 12.60 -6.17
N LEU A 13 3.37 13.44 -5.82
CA LEU A 13 4.01 14.34 -6.79
C LEU A 13 5.31 13.75 -7.33
N GLY A 14 6.06 13.03 -6.50
CA GLY A 14 7.34 12.45 -6.89
C GLY A 14 7.22 11.22 -7.79
N ALA A 15 6.31 10.29 -7.46
CA ALA A 15 6.26 9.01 -8.16
C ALA A 15 5.82 9.16 -9.64
N PRO A 16 4.77 9.91 -9.99
CA PRO A 16 4.38 10.08 -11.40
C PRO A 16 5.43 10.84 -12.22
N LEU A 17 6.17 11.76 -11.60
CA LEU A 17 7.24 12.51 -12.25
C LEU A 17 8.41 11.59 -12.62
N VAL A 18 8.95 10.86 -11.62
CA VAL A 18 10.05 9.92 -11.85
C VAL A 18 9.62 8.81 -12.81
N PHE A 19 8.39 8.33 -12.66
CA PHE A 19 7.86 7.27 -13.52
C PHE A 19 7.67 7.75 -14.96
N GLY A 20 7.17 8.98 -15.18
CA GLY A 20 7.06 9.55 -16.52
C GLY A 20 8.40 9.66 -17.25
N ILE A 21 9.46 10.02 -16.53
CA ILE A 21 10.82 10.03 -17.07
C ILE A 21 11.28 8.61 -17.42
N LEU A 22 11.05 7.64 -16.54
CA LEU A 22 11.43 6.24 -16.77
C LEU A 22 10.69 5.63 -17.97
N VAL A 23 9.38 5.90 -18.11
CA VAL A 23 8.58 5.46 -19.25
C VAL A 23 9.12 6.06 -20.55
N TYR A 24 9.44 7.36 -20.55
CA TYR A 24 10.00 8.02 -21.72
C TYR A 24 11.35 7.41 -22.14
N LEU A 25 12.25 7.18 -21.18
CA LEU A 25 13.51 6.49 -21.43
C LEU A 25 13.31 5.08 -21.99
N LEU A 26 12.33 4.34 -21.46
CA LEU A 26 12.00 3.00 -21.94
C LEU A 26 11.53 3.02 -23.40
N ILE A 27 10.71 4.01 -23.79
CA ILE A 27 10.19 4.16 -25.16
C ILE A 27 11.32 4.48 -26.13
N ILE A 28 12.22 5.41 -25.78
CA ILE A 28 13.40 5.74 -26.61
C ILE A 28 14.28 4.50 -26.80
N LEU A 29 14.50 3.73 -25.73
CA LEU A 29 15.33 2.53 -25.78
C LEU A 29 14.71 1.45 -26.69
N ILE A 30 13.39 1.26 -26.63
CA ILE A 30 12.68 0.31 -27.49
C ILE A 30 12.76 0.75 -28.97
N ASN A 31 12.66 2.05 -29.24
CA ASN A 31 12.75 2.59 -30.60
C ASN A 31 14.19 2.79 -31.10
N ASN A 32 15.20 2.41 -30.29
CA ASN A 32 16.62 2.42 -30.64
C ASN A 32 17.15 3.80 -31.13
N THR A 33 16.53 4.89 -30.67
CA THR A 33 16.93 6.27 -30.98
C THR A 33 17.90 6.82 -29.92
N VAL A 34 19.00 6.09 -29.70
CA VAL A 34 20.03 6.42 -28.67
C VAL A 34 20.70 7.78 -28.97
N GLU A 35 20.79 8.20 -30.23
CA GLU A 35 21.31 9.52 -30.61
C GLU A 35 20.45 10.71 -30.14
N GLN A 36 19.18 10.48 -29.81
CA GLN A 36 18.25 11.53 -29.30
C GLN A 36 18.34 11.71 -27.77
N LEU A 37 19.18 10.94 -27.07
CA LEU A 37 19.38 11.05 -25.61
C LEU A 37 19.98 12.40 -25.18
N GLY A 38 20.57 13.19 -26.09
CA GLY A 38 21.09 14.53 -25.79
C GLY A 38 20.01 15.60 -25.60
N GLU A 39 18.82 15.43 -26.18
CA GLU A 39 17.74 16.44 -26.20
C GLU A 39 16.54 16.09 -25.30
N ILE A 40 16.74 15.15 -24.36
CA ILE A 40 15.69 14.59 -23.49
C ILE A 40 14.87 15.66 -22.75
N PHE A 41 15.51 16.73 -22.30
CA PHE A 41 14.86 17.72 -21.42
C PHE A 41 14.05 18.80 -22.17
N ASN A 42 14.16 18.89 -23.50
CA ASN A 42 13.45 19.90 -24.28
C ASN A 42 12.34 19.33 -25.18
N ASN A 43 12.17 18.01 -25.20
CA ASN A 43 11.14 17.35 -25.98
C ASN A 43 9.77 17.44 -25.30
N GLN A 44 8.79 17.94 -26.05
CA GLN A 44 7.38 18.03 -25.63
C GLN A 44 6.81 16.65 -25.23
N GLU A 45 7.34 15.58 -25.81
CA GLU A 45 6.98 14.19 -25.53
C GLU A 45 7.27 13.75 -24.09
N LEU A 46 8.34 14.26 -23.47
CA LEU A 46 8.67 13.96 -22.07
C LEU A 46 7.57 14.49 -21.14
N TYR A 47 7.13 15.73 -21.37
CA TYR A 47 6.06 16.35 -20.58
C TYR A 47 4.74 15.59 -20.73
N VAL A 48 4.47 15.05 -21.91
CA VAL A 48 3.28 14.21 -22.16
C VAL A 48 3.39 12.89 -21.39
N CYS A 49 4.55 12.23 -21.37
CA CYS A 49 4.77 11.00 -20.60
C CYS A 49 4.62 11.24 -19.08
N ILE A 50 5.06 12.40 -18.59
CA ILE A 50 4.82 12.81 -17.20
C ILE A 50 3.33 13.03 -16.96
N GLY A 51 2.64 13.78 -17.83
CA GLY A 51 1.20 14.01 -17.73
C GLY A 51 0.38 12.72 -17.74
N LEU A 52 0.69 11.80 -18.66
CA LEU A 52 0.07 10.48 -18.74
C LEU A 52 0.32 9.65 -17.47
N SER A 53 1.51 9.73 -16.88
CA SER A 53 1.81 9.06 -15.61
C SER A 53 0.98 9.62 -14.47
N TYR A 54 0.78 10.94 -14.41
CA TYR A 54 -0.12 11.55 -13.41
C TYR A 54 -1.56 11.07 -13.57
N ILE A 55 -2.04 11.06 -14.82
CA ILE A 55 -3.39 10.61 -15.16
C ILE A 55 -3.58 9.12 -14.79
N ALA A 56 -2.61 8.27 -15.10
CA ALA A 56 -2.63 6.85 -14.76
C ALA A 56 -2.67 6.63 -13.24
N PHE A 57 -1.81 7.33 -12.48
CA PHE A 57 -1.73 7.13 -11.03
C PHE A 57 -2.95 7.68 -10.30
N GLU A 58 -3.44 8.87 -10.68
CA GLU A 58 -4.62 9.45 -10.05
C GLU A 58 -5.88 8.64 -10.39
N SER A 59 -6.02 8.11 -11.61
CA SER A 59 -7.15 7.25 -11.97
C SER A 59 -7.17 5.94 -11.16
N MET A 60 -6.03 5.24 -11.03
CA MET A 60 -5.94 4.05 -10.20
C MET A 60 -6.27 4.35 -8.73
N ARG A 61 -5.81 5.48 -8.21
CA ARG A 61 -6.11 5.92 -6.84
C ARG A 61 -7.61 6.21 -6.65
N LEU A 62 -8.25 6.92 -7.58
CA LEU A 62 -9.68 7.23 -7.47
C LEU A 62 -10.51 5.95 -7.38
N VAL A 63 -10.17 4.93 -8.17
CA VAL A 63 -10.84 3.62 -8.11
C VAL A 63 -10.63 2.95 -6.75
N ILE A 64 -9.41 2.98 -6.20
CA ILE A 64 -9.12 2.44 -4.87
C ILE A 64 -9.93 3.14 -3.77
N VAL A 65 -9.96 4.48 -3.78
CA VAL A 65 -10.70 5.27 -2.78
C VAL A 65 -12.20 5.01 -2.89
N ALA A 66 -12.73 4.95 -4.11
CA ALA A 66 -14.15 4.65 -4.34
C ALA A 66 -14.53 3.23 -3.88
N ALA A 67 -13.66 2.25 -4.11
CA ALA A 67 -13.95 0.86 -3.74
C ALA A 67 -13.68 0.54 -2.27
N HIS A 68 -12.93 1.36 -1.53
CA HIS A 68 -12.57 1.10 -0.13
C HIS A 68 -13.79 0.79 0.75
N LYS A 69 -14.93 1.48 0.55
CA LYS A 69 -16.15 1.25 1.32
C LYS A 69 -16.77 -0.13 1.07
N LYS A 70 -16.60 -0.67 -0.14
CA LYS A 70 -17.17 -1.96 -0.57
C LYS A 70 -16.28 -3.14 -0.18
N ILE A 71 -14.97 -2.94 -0.15
CA ILE A 71 -13.98 -3.98 0.18
C ILE A 71 -14.15 -4.53 1.61
N TYR A 72 -14.52 -3.69 2.57
CA TYR A 72 -14.64 -4.12 3.98
C TYR A 72 -15.93 -4.90 4.28
N GLN A 73 -16.89 -4.90 3.35
CA GLN A 73 -18.24 -5.42 3.59
C GLN A 73 -18.49 -6.78 2.93
N GLU A 74 -17.66 -7.22 1.98
CA GLU A 74 -17.83 -8.49 1.29
C GLU A 74 -17.08 -9.66 1.94
N ARG A 75 -17.73 -10.84 1.95
CA ARG A 75 -17.31 -12.04 2.68
C ARG A 75 -16.11 -12.78 2.09
N SER A 76 -15.72 -12.51 0.83
CA SER A 76 -14.65 -13.23 0.13
C SER A 76 -13.55 -12.28 -0.34
N ILE A 77 -12.48 -12.21 0.44
CA ILE A 77 -11.34 -11.29 0.19
C ILE A 77 -10.68 -11.54 -1.17
N GLN A 78 -10.55 -12.80 -1.61
CA GLN A 78 -9.85 -13.15 -2.85
C GLN A 78 -10.58 -12.65 -4.10
N THR A 79 -11.90 -12.84 -4.18
CA THR A 79 -12.70 -12.40 -5.34
C THR A 79 -12.79 -10.88 -5.41
N THR A 80 -12.86 -10.22 -4.26
CA THR A 80 -12.88 -8.75 -4.20
C THR A 80 -11.55 -8.14 -4.65
N ILE A 81 -10.40 -8.76 -4.30
CA ILE A 81 -9.08 -8.34 -4.78
C ILE A 81 -8.98 -8.46 -6.30
N ALA A 82 -9.35 -9.61 -6.87
CA ALA A 82 -9.27 -9.84 -8.31
C ALA A 82 -10.14 -8.85 -9.10
N TYR A 83 -11.39 -8.64 -8.67
CA TYR A 83 -12.27 -7.64 -9.27
C TYR A 83 -11.67 -6.23 -9.23
N HIS A 84 -11.00 -5.88 -8.14
CA HIS A 84 -10.40 -4.56 -7.96
C HIS A 84 -9.18 -4.34 -8.86
N ILE A 85 -8.33 -5.36 -9.05
CA ILE A 85 -7.20 -5.32 -10.00
C ILE A 85 -7.72 -5.09 -11.41
N ILE A 86 -8.76 -5.83 -11.81
CA ILE A 86 -9.34 -5.71 -13.15
C ILE A 86 -9.95 -4.31 -13.34
N LEU A 87 -10.71 -3.82 -12.36
CA LEU A 87 -11.37 -2.52 -12.44
C LEU A 87 -10.36 -1.37 -12.52
N THR A 88 -9.32 -1.38 -11.68
CA THR A 88 -8.28 -0.35 -11.67
C THR A 88 -7.49 -0.33 -12.98
N LEU A 89 -7.10 -1.51 -13.49
CA LEU A 89 -6.42 -1.62 -14.78
C LEU A 89 -7.28 -1.12 -15.93
N LEU A 90 -8.55 -1.54 -16.00
CA LEU A 90 -9.44 -1.15 -17.08
C LEU A 90 -9.66 0.37 -17.11
N VAL A 91 -9.93 0.99 -15.96
CA VAL A 91 -10.11 2.44 -15.87
C VAL A 91 -8.82 3.19 -16.24
N SER A 92 -7.66 2.76 -15.73
CA SER A 92 -6.40 3.45 -16.03
C SER A 92 -6.00 3.33 -17.50
N LEU A 93 -6.12 2.13 -18.11
CA LEU A 93 -5.76 1.89 -19.51
C LEU A 93 -6.66 2.63 -20.48
N THR A 94 -7.96 2.64 -20.23
CA THR A 94 -8.93 3.40 -21.05
C THR A 94 -8.63 4.89 -21.00
N LEU A 95 -8.31 5.43 -19.82
CA LEU A 95 -8.07 6.85 -19.64
C LEU A 95 -6.71 7.27 -20.25
N VAL A 96 -5.67 6.44 -20.12
CA VAL A 96 -4.38 6.63 -20.82
C VAL A 96 -4.58 6.56 -22.34
N GLY A 97 -5.32 5.57 -22.84
CA GLY A 97 -5.60 5.40 -24.27
C GLY A 97 -6.36 6.59 -24.88
N ILE A 98 -7.36 7.10 -24.18
CA ILE A 98 -8.09 8.31 -24.59
C ILE A 98 -7.17 9.53 -24.58
N SER A 99 -6.37 9.69 -23.51
CA SER A 99 -5.49 10.85 -23.34
C SER A 99 -4.42 10.92 -24.43
N ILE A 100 -3.80 9.79 -24.77
CA ILE A 100 -2.79 9.77 -25.83
C ILE A 100 -3.42 9.93 -27.22
N SER A 101 -4.59 9.35 -27.46
CA SER A 101 -5.32 9.55 -28.72
C SER A 101 -5.72 11.01 -28.92
N ALA A 102 -6.18 11.68 -27.86
CA ALA A 102 -6.48 13.11 -27.88
C ALA A 102 -5.24 13.97 -28.14
N TYR A 103 -4.11 13.62 -27.53
CA TYR A 103 -2.83 14.30 -27.74
C TYR A 103 -2.40 14.24 -29.22
N PHE A 104 -2.37 13.05 -29.82
CA PHE A 104 -1.98 12.89 -31.23
C PHE A 104 -2.94 13.62 -32.18
N ARG A 105 -4.24 13.61 -31.89
CA ARG A 105 -5.25 14.28 -32.73
C ARG A 105 -5.21 15.80 -32.64
N TRP A 106 -5.01 16.37 -31.45
CA TRP A 106 -5.11 17.82 -31.22
C TRP A 106 -3.78 18.56 -31.32
N VAL A 107 -2.68 17.93 -30.91
CA VAL A 107 -1.36 18.59 -30.87
C VAL A 107 -0.56 18.28 -32.13
N ILE A 108 -0.54 17.01 -32.56
CA ILE A 108 0.29 16.56 -33.69
C ILE A 108 -0.50 16.61 -35.01
N GLY A 109 -1.83 16.52 -34.95
CA GLY A 109 -2.71 16.57 -36.13
C GLY A 109 -2.75 15.28 -36.95
N PHE A 110 -2.17 14.19 -36.44
CA PHE A 110 -2.12 12.88 -37.08
C PHE A 110 -2.81 11.80 -36.24
N SER A 111 -3.34 10.76 -36.89
CA SER A 111 -3.85 9.58 -36.21
C SER A 111 -2.69 8.67 -35.78
N ILE A 112 -2.65 8.32 -34.49
CA ILE A 112 -1.64 7.42 -33.94
C ILE A 112 -1.67 6.05 -34.63
N GLY A 113 -0.49 5.49 -34.92
CA GLY A 113 -0.38 4.12 -35.43
C GLY A 113 -0.79 3.11 -34.36
N SER A 114 -1.50 2.04 -34.75
CA SER A 114 -1.96 1.00 -33.82
C SER A 114 -0.82 0.32 -33.05
N SER A 115 0.38 0.25 -33.65
CA SER A 115 1.58 -0.32 -33.03
C SER A 115 2.09 0.53 -31.85
N GLU A 116 2.20 1.84 -32.04
CA GLU A 116 2.65 2.77 -31.01
C GLU A 116 1.66 2.83 -29.85
N LEU A 117 0.36 2.92 -30.16
CA LEU A 117 -0.68 2.90 -29.14
C LEU A 117 -0.60 1.63 -28.28
N ASN A 118 -0.39 0.46 -28.89
CA ASN A 118 -0.27 -0.79 -28.17
C ASN A 118 0.97 -0.82 -27.26
N LEU A 119 2.10 -0.27 -27.72
CA LEU A 119 3.32 -0.13 -26.92
C LEU A 119 3.05 0.69 -25.64
N PHE A 120 2.38 1.84 -25.77
CA PHE A 120 2.00 2.65 -24.61
C PHE A 120 1.07 1.89 -23.66
N LEU A 121 0.05 1.20 -24.18
CA LEU A 121 -0.87 0.42 -23.34
C LEU A 121 -0.16 -0.70 -22.59
N ILE A 122 0.81 -1.39 -23.20
CA ILE A 122 1.57 -2.45 -22.55
C ILE A 122 2.42 -1.90 -21.40
N ILE A 123 3.14 -0.80 -21.63
CA ILE A 123 3.99 -0.18 -20.59
C ILE A 123 3.14 0.29 -19.41
N TYR A 124 2.07 1.05 -19.67
CA TYR A 124 1.18 1.53 -18.62
C TYR A 124 0.36 0.41 -17.97
N GLY A 125 0.08 -0.68 -18.70
CA GLY A 125 -0.54 -1.89 -18.15
C GLY A 125 0.37 -2.62 -17.16
N ALA A 126 1.64 -2.82 -17.52
CA ALA A 126 2.65 -3.37 -16.62
C ALA A 126 2.83 -2.49 -15.37
N CYS A 127 2.85 -1.17 -15.55
CA CYS A 127 2.86 -0.21 -14.45
C CYS A 127 1.64 -0.38 -13.53
N GLY A 128 0.43 -0.47 -14.11
CA GLY A 128 -0.80 -0.64 -13.33
C GLY A 128 -0.83 -1.93 -12.53
N LEU A 129 -0.22 -3.00 -13.04
CA LEU A 129 -0.04 -4.25 -12.29
C LEU A 129 0.91 -4.05 -11.09
N LEU A 130 2.07 -3.42 -11.31
CA LEU A 130 3.01 -3.11 -10.23
C LEU A 130 2.38 -2.24 -9.14
N TYR A 131 1.62 -1.23 -9.53
CA TYR A 131 0.91 -0.35 -8.61
C TYR A 131 -0.11 -1.12 -7.75
N ASN A 132 -0.88 -2.02 -8.37
CA ASN A 132 -1.81 -2.89 -7.64
C ASN A 132 -1.10 -3.80 -6.64
N ILE A 133 0.02 -4.42 -7.04
CA ILE A 133 0.83 -5.28 -6.16
C ILE A 133 1.31 -4.49 -4.93
N LEU A 134 1.85 -3.28 -5.14
CA LEU A 134 2.29 -2.41 -4.06
C LEU A 134 1.14 -2.06 -3.12
N PHE A 135 -0.04 -1.75 -3.65
CA PHE A 135 -1.23 -1.46 -2.84
C PHE A 135 -1.64 -2.67 -1.97
N PHE A 136 -1.79 -3.85 -2.57
CA PHE A 136 -2.21 -5.04 -1.82
C PHE A 136 -1.16 -5.51 -0.81
N SER A 137 0.13 -5.37 -1.13
CA SER A 137 1.23 -5.63 -0.19
C SER A 137 1.07 -4.77 1.07
N GLN A 138 0.81 -3.47 0.92
CA GLN A 138 0.63 -2.57 2.05
C GLN A 138 -0.64 -2.91 2.86
N VAL A 139 -1.74 -3.27 2.20
CA VAL A 139 -2.98 -3.69 2.87
C VAL A 139 -2.75 -4.95 3.70
N PHE A 140 -2.02 -5.93 3.15
CA PHE A 140 -1.69 -7.17 3.83
C PHE A 140 -0.82 -6.92 5.07
N LEU A 141 0.26 -6.16 4.92
CA LEU A 141 1.15 -5.78 6.03
C LEU A 141 0.40 -5.05 7.15
N PHE A 142 -0.50 -4.13 6.78
CA PHE A 142 -1.28 -3.41 7.78
C PHE A 142 -2.23 -4.34 8.55
N ARG A 143 -2.85 -5.30 7.87
CA ARG A 143 -3.73 -6.27 8.50
C ARG A 143 -2.99 -7.19 9.46
N GLU A 144 -1.84 -7.72 9.04
CA GLU A 144 -1.03 -8.60 9.88
C GLU A 144 -0.52 -7.87 11.14
N ASN A 145 0.01 -6.66 10.97
CA ASN A 145 0.47 -5.85 12.10
C ASN A 145 -0.67 -5.52 13.08
N LYS A 146 -1.88 -5.25 12.56
CA LYS A 146 -3.04 -4.99 13.41
C LYS A 146 -3.43 -6.23 14.23
N LEU A 147 -3.39 -7.42 13.63
CA LEU A 147 -3.67 -8.67 14.32
C LEU A 147 -2.67 -8.95 15.45
N LYS A 148 -1.36 -8.77 15.19
CA LYS A 148 -0.31 -8.95 16.21
C LYS A 148 -0.48 -8.00 17.40
N ILE A 149 -0.79 -6.73 17.14
CA ILE A 149 -1.03 -5.74 18.21
C ILE A 149 -2.29 -6.10 19.03
N GLU A 150 -3.31 -6.66 18.39
CA GLU A 150 -4.55 -7.06 19.07
C GLU A 150 -4.34 -8.30 19.95
N GLU A 151 -3.50 -9.25 19.50
CA GLU A 151 -3.05 -10.40 20.27
C GLU A 151 -2.18 -9.99 21.47
N GLU A 152 -1.19 -9.12 21.29
CA GLU A 152 -0.41 -8.59 22.43
C GLU A 152 -1.31 -7.89 23.45
N ARG A 153 -2.32 -7.15 22.99
CA ARG A 153 -3.27 -6.44 23.86
C ARG A 153 -4.17 -7.41 24.63
N SER A 154 -4.62 -8.51 24.02
CA SER A 154 -5.42 -9.51 24.73
C SER A 154 -4.58 -10.25 25.77
N LEU A 155 -3.34 -10.61 25.43
CA LEU A 155 -2.40 -11.26 26.34
C LEU A 155 -2.10 -10.38 27.56
N ARG A 156 -1.84 -9.08 27.32
CA ARG A 156 -1.60 -8.10 28.39
C ARG A 156 -2.80 -7.96 29.33
N LYS A 157 -4.03 -7.93 28.79
CA LYS A 157 -5.26 -7.86 29.60
C LYS A 157 -5.44 -9.11 30.45
N ASN A 158 -5.15 -10.30 29.92
CA ASN A 158 -5.23 -11.53 30.68
C ASN A 158 -4.23 -11.54 31.85
N LEU A 159 -2.98 -11.12 31.59
CA LEU A 159 -1.93 -11.02 32.61
C LEU A 159 -2.30 -10.02 33.73
N GLU A 160 -2.87 -8.87 33.36
CA GLU A 160 -3.36 -7.88 34.32
C GLU A 160 -4.53 -8.41 35.17
N SER A 161 -5.44 -9.19 34.55
CA SER A 161 -6.51 -9.88 35.27
C SER A 161 -5.98 -10.94 36.23
N GLU A 162 -5.02 -11.77 35.80
CA GLU A 162 -4.40 -12.78 36.67
C GLU A 162 -3.68 -12.13 37.85
N PHE A 163 -2.91 -11.06 37.60
CA PHE A 163 -2.24 -10.30 38.65
C PHE A 163 -3.24 -9.72 39.67
N SER A 164 -4.37 -9.20 39.19
CA SER A 164 -5.44 -8.71 40.06
C SER A 164 -6.07 -9.83 40.89
N SER A 165 -6.28 -11.02 40.32
CA SER A 165 -6.78 -12.18 41.06
C SER A 165 -5.77 -12.65 42.11
N PHE A 166 -4.49 -12.77 41.75
CA PHE A 166 -3.42 -13.11 42.69
C PHE A 166 -3.34 -12.14 43.87
N LYS A 167 -3.45 -10.83 43.61
CA LYS A 167 -3.45 -9.81 44.66
C LYS A 167 -4.65 -9.97 45.61
N ASN A 168 -5.80 -10.41 45.10
CA ASN A 168 -7.00 -10.61 45.90
C ASN A 168 -6.98 -11.95 46.67
N ASP A 169 -6.42 -13.00 46.10
CA ASP A 169 -6.31 -14.33 46.72
C ASP A 169 -5.22 -14.40 47.79
N VAL A 170 -4.11 -13.67 47.61
CA VAL A 170 -3.06 -13.56 48.62
C VAL A 170 -3.50 -12.56 49.68
N ASN A 171 -4.03 -13.04 50.82
CA ASN A 171 -4.21 -12.20 51.99
C ASN A 171 -2.84 -11.90 52.62
N PRO A 172 -2.29 -10.68 52.46
CA PRO A 172 -0.93 -10.39 52.88
C PRO A 172 -0.76 -10.48 54.40
N LEU A 173 -1.85 -10.27 55.16
CA LEU A 173 -1.84 -10.40 56.62
C LEU A 173 -1.64 -11.86 57.05
N LEU A 174 -2.35 -12.79 56.40
CA LEU A 174 -2.28 -14.22 56.69
C LEU A 174 -0.93 -14.83 56.27
N LEU A 175 -0.35 -14.32 55.18
CA LEU A 175 0.98 -14.75 54.74
C LEU A 175 2.06 -14.30 55.74
N TYR A 176 1.92 -13.10 56.30
CA TYR A 176 2.84 -12.57 57.31
C TYR A 176 2.72 -13.34 58.62
N GLU A 177 1.48 -13.59 59.07
CA GLU A 177 1.18 -14.30 60.31
C GLU A 177 1.62 -15.79 60.25
N SER A 178 1.48 -16.43 59.09
CA SER A 178 1.99 -17.79 58.86
C SER A 178 3.52 -17.85 58.79
N LEU A 179 4.17 -16.88 58.15
CA LEU A 179 5.65 -16.74 58.16
C LEU A 179 6.18 -16.49 59.57
N GLU A 180 5.53 -15.62 60.34
CA GLU A 180 5.89 -15.31 61.72
C GLU A 180 5.70 -16.54 62.63
N SER A 181 4.58 -17.23 62.53
CA SER A 181 4.37 -18.50 63.24
C SER A 181 5.40 -19.56 62.87
N LEU A 182 5.80 -19.63 61.60
CA LEU A 182 6.81 -20.58 61.14
C LEU A 182 8.21 -20.22 61.66
N ILE A 183 8.57 -18.94 61.67
CA ILE A 183 9.81 -18.44 62.29
C ILE A 183 9.82 -18.75 63.78
N LEU A 184 8.73 -18.48 64.49
CA LEU A 184 8.59 -18.81 65.90
C LEU A 184 8.68 -20.33 66.16
N ALA A 185 8.06 -21.16 65.31
CA ALA A 185 8.13 -22.61 65.44
C ALA A 185 9.54 -23.17 65.18
N ILE A 186 10.28 -22.61 64.22
CA ILE A 186 11.68 -22.97 63.96
C ILE A 186 12.57 -22.53 65.12
N HIS A 187 12.38 -21.31 65.63
CA HIS A 187 13.19 -20.78 66.73
C HIS A 187 12.93 -21.52 68.05
N LYS A 188 11.70 -22.00 68.25
CA LYS A 188 11.30 -22.79 69.43
C LYS A 188 11.76 -24.25 69.38
N ASN A 189 12.24 -24.73 68.23
CA ASN A 189 12.77 -26.09 68.01
C ASN A 189 14.32 -26.14 68.05
N ILE A 190 14.99 -25.05 68.47
CA ILE A 190 16.46 -24.97 68.58
C ILE A 190 16.96 -25.32 70.01
N ASP A 191 16.07 -25.70 70.93
CA ASP A 191 16.39 -26.36 72.20
C ASP A 191 16.07 -27.87 72.14
#